data_AF-A0A484BUT9-F1
#
_entry.id   AF-A0A484BUT9-F1
#
_cell.length_a   1.000
_cell.length_b   1.000
_cell.length_c   1.000
_cell.angle_alpha   90.00
_cell.angle_beta   90.00
_cell.angle_gamma   90.00
#
_symmetry.space_group_name_H-M   'P 1'
#
loop_
_entity.id
_entity.type
_entity.pdbx_description
1 polymer ?
#
loop_
_entity_poly.entity_id
_entity_poly.type
_entity_poly.pdbx_seq_one_letter_code
_entity_poly.pdbx_strand_id
1 'polypeptide(L)'
;MRQRLTPLKVQVLHGSVADASEELRNTDAVIALELIEHVYEDVLAKIPVNIFGFMQPKIVIFSTPNFDFNTIFTRFSSLLPNGFRHADHKFEWTREEFKSWCLGITEKYTNYMFSLLGVGDPPQGEEAVGHVSQIALFVRKDILGMPLAEPLTIQPLPDSSMSTYKTLRVVDFPFHTDERTPEQKIWNEVENQLYQCTKDENNYDTERYAYKLSLDELTQRLSYLGATRELLAKLLEQHEKTVENDFIFIEDNEETEDNRNWPEPVYEQNEQSEAMQAYVEDENWDE
;
A
#
# COMPACT_ATOMS: atom_id res chain seq x y z
N MET A 1 -4.28 -15.49 -8.99
CA MET A 1 -3.87 -14.06 -8.71
C MET A 1 -4.84 -13.41 -7.71
N ARG A 2 -4.39 -12.77 -6.62
CA ARG A 2 -5.32 -12.15 -5.63
C ARG A 2 -6.05 -10.94 -6.25
N GLN A 3 -7.38 -10.98 -6.30
CA GLN A 3 -8.19 -9.87 -6.81
C GLN A 3 -8.17 -8.67 -5.85
N ARG A 4 -8.08 -7.46 -6.40
CA ARG A 4 -8.17 -6.22 -5.61
C ARG A 4 -9.62 -6.01 -5.17
N LEU A 5 -9.83 -5.66 -3.91
CA LEU A 5 -11.16 -5.34 -3.37
C LEU A 5 -11.52 -3.85 -3.53
N THR A 6 -10.53 -3.02 -3.81
CA THR A 6 -10.71 -1.56 -3.94
C THR A 6 -10.19 -1.07 -5.29
N PRO A 7 -10.81 0.00 -5.85
CA PRO A 7 -10.35 0.62 -7.08
C PRO A 7 -8.89 1.06 -6.98
N LEU A 8 -8.12 0.87 -8.05
CA LEU A 8 -6.80 1.49 -8.21
C LEU A 8 -6.74 2.17 -9.57
N LYS A 9 -6.48 3.47 -9.53
CA LYS A 9 -6.16 4.27 -10.71
C LYS A 9 -4.73 4.74 -10.61
N VAL A 10 -3.94 4.49 -11.65
CA VAL A 10 -2.56 4.98 -11.77
C VAL A 10 -2.50 6.00 -12.90
N GLN A 11 -1.92 7.16 -12.63
CA GLN A 11 -1.78 8.24 -13.59
C GLN A 11 -0.31 8.65 -13.72
N VAL A 12 0.15 8.83 -14.96
CA VAL A 12 1.45 9.43 -15.28
C VAL A 12 1.19 10.80 -15.87
N LEU A 13 1.73 11.83 -15.23
CA LEU A 13 1.51 13.23 -15.57
C LEU A 13 2.84 13.88 -15.95
N HIS A 14 2.82 14.75 -16.96
CA HIS A 14 3.96 15.57 -17.37
C HIS A 14 3.74 17.02 -16.94
N GLY A 15 4.59 17.53 -16.06
CA GLY A 15 4.52 18.88 -15.52
C GLY A 15 5.70 19.15 -14.58
N SER A 16 5.72 20.34 -13.97
CA SER A 16 6.76 20.76 -13.01
C SER A 16 6.25 20.65 -11.58
N VAL A 17 7.07 20.10 -10.68
CA VAL A 17 6.77 20.03 -9.24
C VAL A 17 6.55 21.40 -8.58
N ALA A 18 7.04 22.47 -9.21
CA ALA A 18 6.84 23.84 -8.74
C ALA A 18 5.48 24.44 -9.14
N ASP A 19 4.75 23.79 -10.05
CA ASP A 19 3.50 24.30 -10.59
C ASP A 19 2.30 23.72 -9.82
N ALA A 20 1.45 24.61 -9.33
CA ALA A 20 0.18 24.21 -8.74
C ALA A 20 -0.76 23.66 -9.83
N SER A 21 -1.43 22.56 -9.51
CA SER A 21 -2.46 21.95 -10.37
C SER A 21 -3.55 21.36 -9.49
N GLU A 22 -4.81 21.70 -9.77
CA GLU A 22 -5.95 21.27 -8.95
C GLU A 22 -6.07 19.74 -8.86
N GLU A 23 -5.63 18.99 -9.87
CA GLU A 23 -5.61 17.52 -9.85
C GLU A 23 -4.65 16.91 -8.82
N LEU A 24 -3.71 17.70 -8.28
CA LEU A 24 -2.77 17.28 -7.25
C LEU A 24 -3.28 17.52 -5.82
N ARG A 25 -4.40 18.24 -5.65
CA ARG A 25 -5.03 18.43 -4.33
C ARG A 25 -5.58 17.12 -3.78
N ASN A 26 -5.86 17.10 -2.47
CA ASN A 26 -6.35 15.92 -1.74
C ASN A 26 -5.41 14.71 -1.83
N THR A 27 -4.13 14.95 -2.16
CA THR A 27 -3.10 13.93 -2.15
C THR A 27 -2.74 13.60 -0.70
N ASP A 28 -2.81 12.33 -0.32
CA ASP A 28 -2.45 11.92 1.04
C ASP A 28 -0.93 11.96 1.26
N ALA A 29 -0.13 11.55 0.28
CA ALA A 29 1.32 11.49 0.39
C ALA A 29 2.01 12.03 -0.86
N VAL A 30 3.04 12.85 -0.67
CA VAL A 30 3.96 13.29 -1.73
C VAL A 30 5.34 12.71 -1.46
N ILE A 31 5.94 12.13 -2.50
CA ILE A 31 7.26 11.50 -2.42
C ILE A 31 8.13 12.11 -3.52
N ALA A 32 9.18 12.82 -3.14
CA ALA A 32 10.16 13.46 -4.01
C ALA A 32 11.56 12.90 -3.68
N LEU A 33 11.91 11.79 -4.32
CA LEU A 33 13.19 11.11 -4.12
C LEU A 33 14.21 11.63 -5.12
N GLU A 34 15.37 12.06 -4.62
CA GLU A 34 16.51 12.55 -5.43
C GLU A 34 16.05 13.52 -6.53
N LEU A 35 15.29 14.55 -6.13
CA LEU A 35 14.65 15.49 -7.05
C LEU A 35 15.13 16.92 -6.84
N ILE A 36 15.26 17.37 -5.59
CA ILE A 36 15.44 18.78 -5.28
C ILE A 36 16.81 19.30 -5.73
N GLU A 37 17.84 18.45 -5.74
CA GLU A 37 19.18 18.75 -6.24
C GLU A 37 19.24 18.95 -7.76
N HIS A 38 18.21 18.54 -8.51
CA HIS A 38 18.15 18.71 -9.96
C HIS A 38 17.52 20.04 -10.41
N VAL A 39 16.98 20.83 -9.47
CA VAL A 39 16.30 22.09 -9.78
C VAL A 39 17.14 23.31 -9.41
N TYR A 40 16.98 24.39 -10.18
CA TYR A 40 17.58 25.69 -9.85
C TYR A 40 16.84 26.35 -8.68
N GLU A 41 17.51 27.31 -8.03
CA GLU A 41 17.03 27.95 -6.78
C GLU A 41 15.64 28.60 -6.91
N ASP A 42 15.31 29.16 -8.07
CA ASP A 42 14.01 29.77 -8.35
C ASP A 42 12.86 28.75 -8.39
N VAL A 43 13.15 27.54 -8.86
CA VAL A 43 12.22 26.40 -8.86
C VAL A 43 12.16 25.79 -7.46
N LEU A 44 13.32 25.57 -6.82
CA LEU A 44 13.42 25.04 -5.46
C LEU A 44 12.60 25.86 -4.46
N ALA A 45 12.64 27.20 -4.55
CA ALA A 45 11.88 28.09 -3.69
C ALA A 45 10.35 27.92 -3.84
N LYS A 46 9.87 27.44 -5.00
CA LYS A 46 8.45 27.21 -5.27
C LYS A 46 7.96 25.84 -4.83
N ILE A 47 8.85 24.83 -4.74
CA ILE A 47 8.48 23.46 -4.34
C ILE A 47 7.73 23.44 -3.00
N PRO A 48 8.23 24.07 -1.90
CA PRO A 48 7.48 24.08 -0.66
C PRO A 48 6.17 24.86 -0.73
N VAL A 49 6.09 25.89 -1.58
CA VAL A 49 4.86 26.67 -1.81
C VAL A 49 3.78 25.79 -2.43
N ASN A 50 4.15 25.01 -3.44
CA ASN A 50 3.22 24.08 -4.06
C ASN A 50 2.83 22.95 -3.10
N ILE A 51 3.81 22.23 -2.53
CA ILE A 51 3.53 21.03 -1.74
C ILE A 51 2.86 21.37 -0.41
N PHE A 52 3.44 22.25 0.41
CA PHE A 52 2.92 22.53 1.76
C PHE A 52 1.89 23.67 1.80
N GLY A 53 1.93 24.57 0.82
CA GLY A 53 0.97 25.68 0.72
C GLY A 53 -0.30 25.30 -0.05
N PHE A 54 -0.15 24.69 -1.22
CA PHE A 54 -1.25 24.41 -2.14
C PHE A 54 -1.80 22.98 -2.01
N MET A 55 -0.96 21.95 -2.14
CA MET A 55 -1.40 20.54 -2.11
C MET A 55 -1.80 20.10 -0.70
N GLN A 56 -1.08 20.57 0.32
CA GLN A 56 -1.27 20.27 1.74
C GLN A 56 -1.42 18.76 2.06
N PRO A 57 -0.53 17.87 1.59
CA PRO A 57 -0.66 16.44 1.82
C PRO A 57 -0.47 16.05 3.28
N LYS A 58 -0.93 14.87 3.67
CA LYS A 58 -0.76 14.35 5.04
C LYS A 58 0.68 13.99 5.34
N ILE A 59 1.41 13.48 4.34
CA ILE A 59 2.80 13.03 4.43
C ILE A 59 3.60 13.62 3.26
N VAL A 60 4.83 14.07 3.51
CA VAL A 60 5.79 14.44 2.47
C VAL A 60 7.12 13.78 2.76
N ILE A 61 7.73 13.15 1.75
CA ILE A 61 9.06 12.58 1.84
C ILE A 61 9.95 13.28 0.80
N PHE A 62 11.04 13.87 1.26
CA PHE A 62 12.14 14.30 0.40
C PHE A 62 13.35 13.43 0.65
N SER A 63 14.07 13.06 -0.42
CA SER A 63 15.44 12.61 -0.31
C SER A 63 16.36 13.44 -1.19
N THR A 64 17.62 13.54 -0.79
CA THR A 64 18.67 14.18 -1.56
C THR A 64 20.04 13.63 -1.11
N PRO A 65 21.10 13.74 -1.93
CA PRO A 65 22.44 13.37 -1.52
C PRO A 65 22.90 14.11 -0.26
N ASN A 66 23.67 13.43 0.58
CA ASN A 66 24.38 14.05 1.71
C ASN A 66 25.81 14.41 1.31
N PHE A 67 26.10 15.70 1.15
CA PHE A 67 27.43 16.17 0.77
C PHE A 67 28.52 15.81 1.79
N ASP A 68 28.20 15.72 3.08
CA ASP A 68 29.17 15.34 4.13
C ASP A 68 29.78 13.95 3.85
N PHE A 69 28.98 13.05 3.25
CA PHE A 69 29.39 11.69 2.90
C PHE A 69 30.36 11.64 1.71
N ASN A 70 30.43 12.69 0.87
CA ASN A 70 31.25 12.67 -0.35
C ASN A 70 32.74 12.44 -0.07
N THR A 71 33.19 12.82 1.12
CA THR A 71 34.54 12.53 1.62
C THR A 71 34.89 11.03 1.57
N ILE A 72 33.90 10.15 1.75
CA ILE A 72 34.07 8.69 1.67
C ILE A 72 34.16 8.24 0.20
N PHE A 73 33.32 8.78 -0.68
CA PHE A 73 33.31 8.40 -2.09
C PHE A 73 34.64 8.65 -2.80
N THR A 74 35.38 9.68 -2.41
CA THR A 74 36.73 9.97 -2.97
C THR A 74 37.71 8.79 -2.84
N ARG A 75 37.45 7.84 -1.94
CA ARG A 75 38.27 6.63 -1.75
C ARG A 75 38.04 5.57 -2.83
N PHE A 76 36.90 5.60 -3.50
CA PHE A 76 36.44 4.54 -4.41
C PHE A 76 36.11 5.05 -5.82
N SER A 77 35.74 6.33 -5.95
CA SER A 77 35.47 6.97 -7.24
C SER A 77 35.88 8.44 -7.19
N SER A 78 36.23 9.00 -8.35
CA SER A 78 36.49 10.44 -8.45
C SER A 78 35.17 11.20 -8.48
N LEU A 79 35.05 12.19 -7.60
CA LEU A 79 33.99 13.19 -7.68
C LEU A 79 34.24 14.11 -8.88
N LEU A 80 33.20 14.85 -9.28
CA LEU A 80 33.35 15.92 -10.25
C LEU A 80 34.22 17.06 -9.69
N PRO A 81 34.77 17.96 -10.53
CA PRO A 81 35.63 19.06 -10.07
C PRO A 81 34.96 20.01 -9.05
N ASN A 82 33.63 20.08 -9.04
CA ASN A 82 32.84 20.83 -8.06
C ASN A 82 32.54 20.05 -6.77
N GLY A 83 33.02 18.81 -6.65
CA GLY A 83 32.80 17.93 -5.50
C GLY A 83 31.49 17.14 -5.54
N PHE A 84 30.70 17.25 -6.61
CA PHE A 84 29.41 16.56 -6.73
C PHE A 84 29.55 15.14 -7.27
N ARG A 85 28.55 14.31 -6.96
CA ARG A 85 28.38 12.93 -7.42
C ARG A 85 27.89 12.85 -8.85
N HIS A 86 27.14 13.86 -9.32
CA HIS A 86 26.52 13.83 -10.64
C HIS A 86 26.54 15.20 -11.33
N ALA A 87 26.67 15.19 -12.66
CA ALA A 87 26.88 16.42 -13.45
C ALA A 87 25.62 17.27 -13.57
N ASP A 88 24.45 16.66 -13.41
CA ASP A 88 23.16 17.34 -13.44
C ASP A 88 22.74 17.93 -12.08
N HIS A 89 23.47 17.68 -11.00
CA HIS A 89 23.16 18.31 -9.71
C HIS A 89 23.47 19.81 -9.75
N LYS A 90 22.51 20.62 -9.31
CA LYS A 90 22.63 22.08 -9.16
C LYS A 90 23.23 22.46 -7.82
N PHE A 91 23.04 21.61 -6.81
CA PHE A 91 23.66 21.68 -5.49
C PHE A 91 23.74 20.27 -4.89
N GLU A 92 24.57 20.09 -3.86
CA GLU A 92 24.50 18.95 -2.95
C GLU A 92 24.64 19.49 -1.54
N TRP A 93 23.62 19.26 -0.71
CA TRP A 93 23.59 19.85 0.64
C TRP A 93 24.30 18.97 1.66
N THR A 94 25.00 19.62 2.56
CA THR A 94 25.40 19.06 3.85
C THR A 94 24.17 18.73 4.69
N ARG A 95 24.34 17.97 5.77
CA ARG A 95 23.22 17.69 6.69
C ARG A 95 22.68 18.95 7.35
N GLU A 96 23.54 19.92 7.62
CA GLU A 96 23.13 21.17 8.25
C GLU A 96 22.31 22.04 7.28
N GLU A 97 22.70 22.14 6.01
CA GLU A 97 21.94 22.86 4.99
C GLU A 97 20.57 22.22 4.74
N PHE A 98 20.52 20.89 4.61
CA PHE A 98 19.25 20.18 4.43
C PHE A 98 18.32 20.33 5.64
N LYS A 99 18.87 20.23 6.86
CA LYS A 99 18.12 20.49 8.09
C LYS A 99 17.61 21.93 8.16
N SER A 100 18.44 22.90 7.80
CA SER A 100 18.06 24.32 7.78
C SER A 100 16.91 24.58 6.80
N TRP A 101 16.97 23.98 5.61
CA TRP A 101 15.87 24.03 4.64
C TRP A 101 14.57 23.43 5.21
N CYS A 102 14.65 22.27 5.86
CA CYS A 102 13.49 21.63 6.49
C CYS A 102 12.89 22.48 7.63
N LEU A 103 13.74 23.10 8.45
CA LEU A 103 13.31 24.03 9.50
C LEU A 103 12.55 25.20 8.90
N GLY A 104 13.10 25.86 7.87
CA GLY A 104 12.44 26.97 7.18
C GLY A 104 11.08 26.61 6.59
N ILE A 105 10.91 25.38 6.11
CA ILE A 105 9.59 24.86 5.69
C ILE A 105 8.63 24.83 6.86
N THR A 106 9.00 24.21 7.99
CA THR A 106 8.08 24.10 9.14
C THR A 106 7.83 25.41 9.89
N GLU A 107 8.75 26.36 9.80
CA GLU A 107 8.53 27.74 10.28
C GLU A 107 7.46 28.44 9.45
N LYS A 108 7.47 28.25 8.13
CA LYS A 108 6.48 28.85 7.22
C LYS A 108 5.16 28.10 7.20
N TYR A 109 5.19 26.78 7.24
CA TYR A 109 4.03 25.89 7.18
C TYR A 109 3.87 25.16 8.52
N THR A 110 3.38 25.89 9.51
CA THR A 110 3.30 25.49 10.92
C THR A 110 2.40 24.29 11.20
N ASN A 111 1.62 23.83 10.21
CA ASN A 111 0.82 22.61 10.26
C ASN A 111 1.65 21.32 10.14
N TYR A 112 2.94 21.42 9.81
CA TYR A 112 3.82 20.28 9.64
C TYR A 112 4.87 20.17 10.73
N MET A 113 5.34 18.95 10.93
CA MET A 113 6.54 18.60 11.66
C MET A 113 7.41 17.72 10.77
N PHE A 114 8.70 17.62 11.05
CA PHE A 114 9.57 16.72 10.30
C PHE A 114 10.50 15.91 11.19
N SER A 115 10.97 14.81 10.64
CA SER A 115 12.09 14.01 11.17
C SER A 115 13.12 13.79 10.06
N LEU A 116 14.39 13.74 10.43
CA LEU A 116 15.48 13.42 9.52
C LEU A 116 15.87 11.95 9.68
N LEU A 117 15.99 11.28 8.54
CA LEU A 117 16.37 9.89 8.36
C LEU A 117 17.47 9.83 7.30
N GLY A 118 17.89 8.63 6.92
CA GLY A 118 18.75 8.43 5.77
C GLY A 118 18.88 6.96 5.40
N VAL A 119 19.54 6.72 4.28
CA VAL A 119 19.84 5.37 3.77
C VAL A 119 21.30 5.27 3.35
N GLY A 120 21.87 4.08 3.54
CA GLY A 120 23.29 3.81 3.32
C GLY A 120 24.11 4.24 4.53
N ASP A 121 24.39 3.29 5.43
CA ASP A 121 25.16 3.54 6.63
C ASP A 121 26.62 3.89 6.30
N PRO A 122 27.26 4.76 7.08
CA PRO A 122 28.67 5.01 6.95
C PRO A 122 29.48 3.76 7.35
N PRO A 123 30.70 3.59 6.79
CA PRO A 123 31.65 2.61 7.29
C PRO A 123 31.95 2.83 8.77
N GLN A 124 32.32 1.74 9.45
CA GLN A 124 32.70 1.78 10.86
C GLN A 124 33.81 2.81 11.12
N GLY A 125 33.61 3.67 12.12
CA GLY A 125 34.55 4.73 12.51
C GLY A 125 34.37 6.06 11.78
N GLU A 126 33.43 6.15 10.83
CA GLU A 126 33.11 7.37 10.06
C GLU A 126 31.66 7.83 10.33
N GLU A 127 31.04 7.40 11.44
CA GLU A 127 29.62 7.64 11.74
C GLU A 127 29.26 9.13 11.76
N ALA A 128 30.26 9.99 12.00
CA ALA A 128 30.12 11.43 12.01
C ALA A 128 29.62 12.01 10.69
N VAL A 129 29.83 11.37 9.52
CA VAL A 129 29.35 11.91 8.23
C VAL A 129 27.88 11.65 7.96
N GLY A 130 27.25 10.74 8.71
CA GLY A 130 25.84 10.33 8.51
C GLY A 130 25.65 9.39 7.32
N HIS A 131 24.42 9.32 6.81
CA HIS A 131 24.04 8.39 5.73
C HIS A 131 24.46 8.89 4.34
N VAL A 132 24.50 8.00 3.36
CA VAL A 132 24.79 8.31 1.94
C VAL A 132 23.79 9.30 1.36
N SER A 133 22.50 9.00 1.53
CA SER A 133 21.39 9.90 1.19
C SER A 133 20.63 10.25 2.46
N GLN A 134 20.28 11.52 2.56
CA GLN A 134 19.52 12.06 3.68
C GLN A 134 18.05 12.21 3.29
N ILE A 135 17.16 11.93 4.23
CA ILE A 135 15.72 11.89 4.01
C ILE A 135 15.03 12.78 5.03
N ALA A 136 14.09 13.59 4.58
CA ALA A 136 13.18 14.32 5.46
C ALA A 136 11.77 13.77 5.31
N LEU A 137 11.21 13.28 6.42
CA LEU A 137 9.81 12.88 6.54
C LEU A 137 9.05 14.00 7.22
N PHE A 138 8.18 14.67 6.47
CA PHE A 138 7.23 15.63 7.01
C PHE A 138 5.88 14.95 7.23
N VAL A 139 5.26 15.25 8.37
CA VAL A 139 3.92 14.77 8.72
C VAL A 139 3.06 15.95 9.14
N ARG A 140 1.84 15.99 8.61
CA ARG A 140 0.84 16.99 9.01
C ARG A 140 0.31 16.67 10.40
N LYS A 141 0.20 17.69 11.25
CA LYS A 141 -0.08 17.56 12.69
C LYS A 141 -1.37 16.79 13.02
N ASP A 142 -2.39 16.90 12.19
CA ASP A 142 -3.67 16.20 12.38
C ASP A 142 -3.54 14.66 12.31
N ILE A 143 -2.59 14.14 11.54
CA ILE A 143 -2.26 12.70 11.50
C ILE A 143 -1.66 12.20 12.81
N LEU A 144 -1.04 13.10 13.56
CA LEU A 144 -0.47 12.82 14.89
C LEU A 144 -1.48 13.09 16.02
N GLY A 145 -2.74 13.39 15.70
CA GLY A 145 -3.76 13.79 16.67
C GLY A 145 -3.52 15.19 17.27
N MET A 146 -2.65 16.00 16.66
CA MET A 146 -2.36 17.36 17.09
C MET A 146 -3.24 18.37 16.32
N PRO A 147 -3.64 19.49 16.94
CA PRO A 147 -4.41 20.51 16.24
C PRO A 147 -3.59 21.17 15.13
N LEU A 148 -4.27 21.53 14.05
CA LEU A 148 -3.70 22.40 13.02
C LEU A 148 -3.58 23.82 13.57
N ALA A 149 -2.46 24.48 13.26
CA ALA A 149 -2.26 25.89 13.59
C ALA A 149 -3.13 26.80 12.72
N GLU A 150 -3.28 26.44 11.44
CA GLU A 150 -4.15 27.13 10.48
C GLU A 150 -5.11 26.13 9.82
N PRO A 151 -6.35 26.52 9.48
CA PRO A 151 -7.26 25.66 8.72
C PRO A 151 -6.65 25.23 7.39
N LEU A 152 -6.99 24.02 6.93
CA LEU A 152 -6.64 23.59 5.57
C LEU A 152 -7.35 24.47 4.54
N THR A 153 -6.66 24.79 3.47
CA THR A 153 -7.20 25.57 2.37
C THR A 153 -7.96 24.64 1.45
N ILE A 154 -9.26 24.50 1.72
CA ILE A 154 -10.18 23.64 0.93
C ILE A 154 -10.77 24.41 -0.27
N GLN A 155 -10.58 25.74 -0.34
CA GLN A 155 -11.18 26.53 -1.41
C GLN A 155 -10.53 26.23 -2.77
N PRO A 156 -11.32 25.83 -3.79
CA PRO A 156 -10.81 25.74 -5.16
C PRO A 156 -10.38 27.14 -5.63
N LEU A 157 -9.31 27.22 -6.41
CA LEU A 157 -8.98 28.46 -7.10
C LEU A 157 -10.19 28.90 -7.96
N PRO A 158 -10.53 30.20 -8.01
CA PRO A 158 -11.70 30.71 -8.71
C PRO A 158 -11.72 30.38 -10.22
N ASP A 159 -10.58 29.99 -10.80
CA ASP A 159 -10.47 29.41 -12.15
C ASP A 159 -10.04 27.94 -12.07
N SER A 160 -11.02 27.05 -11.95
CA SER A 160 -10.85 25.59 -11.90
C SER A 160 -10.36 24.95 -13.22
N SER A 161 -9.58 25.68 -14.03
CA SER A 161 -9.09 25.24 -15.34
C SER A 161 -7.57 25.26 -15.48
N MET A 162 -6.81 25.57 -14.44
CA MET A 162 -5.34 25.60 -14.51
C MET A 162 -4.74 24.20 -14.24
N SER A 163 -5.04 23.24 -15.12
CA SER A 163 -4.25 22.01 -15.20
C SER A 163 -2.93 22.35 -15.88
N THR A 164 -1.89 22.58 -15.08
CA THR A 164 -0.52 22.82 -15.58
C THR A 164 0.15 21.53 -16.06
N TYR A 165 -0.35 20.39 -15.58
CA TYR A 165 0.12 19.07 -15.94
C TYR A 165 -0.66 18.51 -17.13
N LYS A 166 0.04 17.77 -17.99
CA LYS A 166 -0.52 17.00 -19.10
C LYS A 166 -0.53 15.53 -18.74
N THR A 167 -1.71 14.91 -18.69
CA THR A 167 -1.81 13.46 -18.53
C THR A 167 -1.19 12.73 -19.72
N LEU A 168 -0.24 11.83 -19.45
CA LEU A 168 0.40 10.98 -20.46
C LEU A 168 -0.25 9.60 -20.52
N ARG A 169 -0.53 9.00 -19.36
CA ARG A 169 -1.12 7.67 -19.25
C ARG A 169 -2.03 7.57 -18.05
N VAL A 170 -3.12 6.85 -18.21
CA VAL A 170 -4.03 6.44 -17.14
C VAL A 170 -4.25 4.94 -17.26
N VAL A 171 -4.16 4.23 -16.14
CA VAL A 171 -4.50 2.82 -16.04
C VAL A 171 -5.47 2.65 -14.87
N ASP A 172 -6.69 2.22 -15.19
CA ASP A 172 -7.68 1.81 -14.21
C ASP A 172 -7.59 0.28 -14.07
N PHE A 173 -7.15 -0.18 -12.91
CA PHE A 173 -6.98 -1.61 -12.65
C PHE A 173 -8.34 -2.24 -12.28
N PRO A 174 -8.60 -3.47 -12.76
CA PRO A 174 -9.81 -4.19 -12.37
C PRO A 174 -9.79 -4.45 -10.87
N PHE A 175 -10.96 -4.34 -10.26
CA PHE A 175 -11.20 -4.71 -8.87
C PHE A 175 -12.50 -5.48 -8.81
N HIS A 176 -12.57 -6.42 -7.87
CA HIS A 176 -13.76 -7.20 -7.61
C HIS A 176 -14.51 -6.56 -6.45
N THR A 177 -15.80 -6.29 -6.67
CA THR A 177 -16.71 -5.97 -5.58
C THR A 177 -17.37 -7.26 -5.16
N ASP A 178 -17.15 -7.69 -3.91
CA ASP A 178 -17.81 -8.87 -3.38
C ASP A 178 -19.28 -8.55 -3.06
N GLU A 179 -20.15 -8.83 -4.03
CA GLU A 179 -21.59 -8.59 -3.99
C GLU A 179 -22.36 -9.57 -3.08
N ARG A 180 -21.68 -10.56 -2.47
CA ARG A 180 -22.33 -11.51 -1.57
C ARG A 180 -22.90 -10.81 -0.35
N THR A 181 -24.06 -11.26 0.12
CA THR A 181 -24.61 -10.82 1.41
C THR A 181 -23.72 -11.33 2.55
N PRO A 182 -23.80 -10.72 3.75
CA PRO A 182 -23.10 -11.25 4.93
C PRO A 182 -23.36 -12.73 5.18
N GLU A 183 -24.61 -13.19 5.00
CA GLU A 183 -25.01 -14.58 5.13
C GLU A 183 -24.33 -15.49 4.11
N GLN A 184 -24.24 -15.06 2.85
CA GLN A 184 -23.55 -15.80 1.80
C GLN A 184 -22.05 -15.91 2.04
N LYS A 185 -21.42 -14.87 2.60
CA LYS A 185 -20.00 -14.88 2.99
C LYS A 185 -19.75 -15.86 4.13
N ILE A 186 -20.61 -15.84 5.14
CA ILE A 186 -20.57 -16.78 6.26
C ILE A 186 -20.78 -18.21 5.75
N TRP A 187 -21.80 -18.44 4.92
CA TRP A 187 -22.08 -19.77 4.38
C TRP A 187 -20.92 -20.34 3.55
N ASN A 188 -20.32 -19.52 2.68
CA ASN A 188 -19.18 -19.96 1.88
C ASN A 188 -17.99 -20.38 2.76
N GLU A 189 -17.76 -19.68 3.86
CA GLU A 189 -16.73 -20.07 4.81
C GLU A 189 -17.15 -21.30 5.64
N VAL A 190 -18.43 -21.48 5.98
CA VAL A 190 -18.94 -22.73 6.58
C VAL A 190 -18.66 -23.92 5.67
N GLU A 191 -18.96 -23.81 4.37
CA GLU A 191 -18.66 -24.86 3.39
C GLU A 191 -17.17 -25.19 3.34
N ASN A 192 -16.30 -24.17 3.36
CA ASN A 192 -14.86 -24.36 3.43
C ASN A 192 -14.44 -25.09 4.72
N GLN A 193 -14.95 -24.68 5.89
CA GLN A 193 -14.62 -25.34 7.16
C GLN A 193 -15.11 -26.79 7.21
N LEU A 194 -16.30 -27.09 6.67
CA LEU A 194 -16.80 -28.46 6.54
C LEU A 194 -15.91 -29.28 5.60
N TYR A 195 -15.51 -28.71 4.46
CA TYR A 195 -14.59 -29.37 3.54
C TYR A 195 -13.23 -29.67 4.21
N GLN A 196 -12.62 -28.69 4.88
CA GLN A 196 -11.37 -28.89 5.60
C GLN A 196 -11.51 -29.93 6.73
N CYS A 197 -12.67 -29.98 7.40
CA CYS A 197 -12.95 -30.98 8.43
C CYS A 197 -12.84 -32.41 7.88
N THR A 198 -13.30 -32.66 6.65
CA THR A 198 -13.19 -33.99 5.99
C THR A 198 -11.76 -34.37 5.59
N LYS A 199 -10.79 -33.44 5.63
CA LYS A 199 -9.39 -33.71 5.29
C LYS A 199 -8.53 -34.13 6.49
N ASP A 200 -9.05 -34.01 7.70
CA ASP A 200 -8.35 -34.37 8.94
C ASP A 200 -9.00 -35.62 9.57
N GLU A 201 -8.26 -36.73 9.58
CA GLU A 201 -8.71 -38.01 10.13
C GLU A 201 -9.10 -37.93 11.61
N ASN A 202 -8.56 -36.96 12.36
CA ASN A 202 -8.93 -36.78 13.77
C ASN A 202 -10.41 -36.36 13.95
N ASN A 203 -11.04 -35.83 12.89
CA ASN A 203 -12.44 -35.44 12.91
C ASN A 203 -13.38 -36.60 12.55
N TYR A 204 -12.85 -37.77 12.20
CA TYR A 204 -13.65 -38.93 11.82
C TYR A 204 -14.22 -39.65 13.05
N ASP A 205 -15.53 -39.85 13.08
CA ASP A 205 -16.23 -40.61 14.11
C ASP A 205 -16.51 -42.04 13.61
N THR A 206 -15.73 -43.00 14.11
CA THR A 206 -15.80 -44.41 13.68
C THR A 206 -17.09 -45.12 14.09
N GLU A 207 -17.80 -44.64 15.12
CA GLU A 207 -19.07 -45.23 15.54
C GLU A 207 -20.21 -44.81 14.61
N ARG A 208 -20.12 -43.60 14.05
CA ARG A 208 -21.13 -43.00 13.17
C ARG A 208 -20.77 -43.06 11.68
N TYR A 209 -19.56 -43.49 11.33
CA TYR A 209 -19.04 -43.51 9.95
C TYR A 209 -19.19 -42.13 9.27
N ALA A 210 -18.81 -41.06 9.99
CA ALA A 210 -18.98 -39.68 9.54
C ALA A 210 -17.93 -38.76 10.16
N TYR A 211 -17.59 -37.67 9.48
CA TYR A 211 -16.81 -36.59 10.07
C TYR A 211 -17.69 -35.70 10.94
N LYS A 212 -17.14 -35.14 12.02
CA LYS A 212 -17.86 -34.21 12.90
C LYS A 212 -17.09 -32.92 13.12
N LEU A 213 -17.80 -31.79 13.04
CA LEU A 213 -17.27 -30.47 13.36
C LEU A 213 -18.07 -29.84 14.51
N SER A 214 -17.38 -29.35 15.53
CA SER A 214 -18.03 -28.65 16.65
C SER A 214 -18.65 -27.34 16.17
N LEU A 215 -19.94 -27.14 16.48
CA LEU A 215 -20.65 -25.91 16.16
C LEU A 215 -20.08 -24.71 16.93
N ASP A 216 -19.66 -24.91 18.18
CA ASP A 216 -19.03 -23.87 18.99
C ASP A 216 -17.67 -23.46 18.41
N GLU A 217 -16.87 -24.43 17.94
CA GLU A 217 -15.59 -24.16 17.30
C GLU A 217 -15.79 -23.42 15.97
N LEU A 218 -16.75 -23.85 15.16
CA LEU A 218 -17.12 -23.16 13.93
C LEU A 218 -17.57 -21.71 14.22
N THR A 219 -18.42 -21.52 15.22
CA THR A 219 -18.89 -20.17 15.63
C THR A 219 -17.72 -19.28 16.03
N GLN A 220 -16.79 -19.79 16.83
CA GLN A 220 -15.60 -19.04 17.24
C GLN A 220 -14.73 -18.66 16.04
N ARG A 221 -14.47 -19.61 15.13
CA ARG A 221 -13.66 -19.39 13.93
C ARG A 221 -14.29 -18.36 12.99
N LEU A 222 -15.62 -18.30 12.89
CA LEU A 222 -16.33 -17.40 11.98
C LEU A 222 -16.79 -16.08 12.60
N SER A 223 -16.45 -15.84 13.87
CA SER A 223 -16.83 -14.62 14.59
C SER A 223 -16.35 -13.32 13.92
N TYR A 224 -15.22 -13.35 13.22
CA TYR A 224 -14.68 -12.19 12.48
C TYR A 224 -15.56 -11.77 11.29
N LEU A 225 -16.41 -12.67 10.78
CA LEU A 225 -17.44 -12.38 9.77
C LEU A 225 -18.77 -11.96 10.38
N GLY A 226 -18.87 -11.86 11.71
CA GLY A 226 -20.11 -11.58 12.42
C GLY A 226 -21.03 -12.80 12.58
N ALA A 227 -20.51 -14.02 12.40
CA ALA A 227 -21.28 -15.24 12.62
C ALA A 227 -21.69 -15.37 14.09
N THR A 228 -22.96 -15.70 14.32
CA THR A 228 -23.54 -16.03 15.64
C THR A 228 -24.09 -17.44 15.60
N ARG A 229 -24.30 -18.04 16.78
CA ARG A 229 -24.82 -19.40 16.87
C ARG A 229 -26.22 -19.51 16.28
N GLU A 230 -27.06 -18.49 16.48
CA GLU A 230 -28.40 -18.40 15.89
C GLU A 230 -28.35 -18.30 14.36
N LEU A 231 -27.42 -17.49 13.84
CA LEU A 231 -27.25 -17.33 12.39
C LEU A 231 -26.71 -18.61 11.74
N LEU A 232 -25.73 -19.26 12.35
CA LEU A 232 -25.18 -20.52 11.86
C LEU A 232 -26.22 -21.64 11.91
N ALA A 233 -27.00 -21.75 12.99
CA ALA A 233 -28.08 -22.72 13.07
C ALA A 233 -29.11 -22.54 11.95
N LYS A 234 -29.52 -21.28 11.69
CA LYS A 234 -30.42 -20.95 10.58
C LYS A 234 -29.82 -21.32 9.22
N LEU A 235 -28.54 -21.01 8.99
CA LEU A 235 -27.87 -21.33 7.72
C LEU A 235 -27.70 -22.84 7.53
N LEU A 236 -27.30 -23.57 8.57
CA LEU A 236 -27.17 -25.03 8.52
C LEU A 236 -28.52 -25.71 8.25
N GLU A 237 -29.60 -25.23 8.88
CA GLU A 237 -30.96 -25.71 8.60
C GLU A 237 -31.39 -25.40 7.15
N GLN A 238 -31.15 -24.18 6.67
CA GLN A 238 -31.47 -23.76 5.29
C GLN A 238 -30.76 -24.59 4.21
N HIS A 239 -29.57 -25.12 4.53
CA HIS A 239 -28.75 -25.92 3.62
C HIS A 239 -28.76 -27.42 3.97
N GLU A 240 -29.77 -27.87 4.73
CA GLU A 240 -30.04 -29.28 5.03
C GLU A 240 -28.85 -30.01 5.70
N LYS A 241 -28.09 -29.31 6.56
CA LYS A 241 -27.00 -29.90 7.34
C LYS A 241 -27.51 -30.43 8.69
N THR A 242 -27.13 -31.65 9.01
CA THR A 242 -27.51 -32.31 10.26
C THR A 242 -26.65 -31.81 11.41
N VAL A 243 -27.30 -31.29 12.45
CA VAL A 243 -26.66 -30.87 13.70
C VAL A 243 -27.25 -31.65 14.86
N GLU A 244 -26.40 -32.39 15.58
CA GLU A 244 -26.80 -33.16 16.78
C GLU A 244 -25.77 -32.97 17.90
N ASN A 245 -26.23 -32.74 19.13
CA ASN A 245 -25.38 -32.61 20.32
C ASN A 245 -24.20 -31.63 20.15
N ASP A 246 -24.44 -30.50 19.49
CA ASP A 246 -23.43 -29.47 19.16
C ASP A 246 -22.36 -29.86 18.11
N PHE A 247 -22.60 -30.93 17.36
CA PHE A 247 -21.75 -31.33 16.25
C PHE A 247 -22.53 -31.32 14.93
N ILE A 248 -21.88 -30.79 13.90
CA ILE A 248 -22.31 -30.91 12.50
C ILE A 248 -21.70 -32.21 11.96
N PHE A 249 -22.53 -33.10 11.42
CA PHE A 249 -22.08 -34.36 10.86
C PHE A 249 -21.98 -34.28 9.32
N ILE A 250 -20.90 -34.84 8.78
CA ILE A 250 -20.62 -34.90 7.35
C ILE A 250 -20.45 -36.38 7.00
N GLU A 251 -21.42 -36.93 6.27
CA GLU A 251 -21.41 -38.34 5.87
C GLU A 251 -20.22 -38.67 4.98
N ASP A 252 -19.59 -39.81 5.26
CA ASP A 252 -18.49 -40.36 4.49
C ASP A 252 -19.05 -41.25 3.37
N ASN A 253 -19.46 -40.65 2.25
CA ASN A 253 -19.98 -41.39 1.11
C ASN A 253 -18.84 -41.84 0.18
N GLU A 254 -18.46 -43.13 0.28
CA GLU A 254 -17.43 -43.81 -0.53
C GLU A 254 -17.70 -43.77 -2.06
N GLU A 255 -18.90 -43.44 -2.53
CA GLU A 255 -19.25 -43.41 -3.97
C GLU A 255 -18.93 -42.07 -4.70
N THR A 256 -18.17 -41.15 -4.09
CA THR A 256 -18.02 -39.77 -4.60
C THR A 256 -16.59 -39.31 -4.86
N GLU A 257 -15.71 -40.21 -5.35
CA GLU A 257 -14.41 -39.78 -5.88
C GLU A 257 -14.53 -38.95 -7.18
N ASP A 258 -15.62 -39.08 -7.94
CA ASP A 258 -15.75 -38.45 -9.27
C ASP A 258 -16.93 -37.45 -9.43
N ASN A 259 -17.72 -37.22 -8.37
CA ASN A 259 -18.90 -36.34 -8.48
C ASN A 259 -19.23 -35.57 -7.18
N ARG A 260 -18.19 -35.13 -6.46
CA ARG A 260 -18.34 -34.20 -5.35
C ARG A 260 -18.70 -32.81 -5.90
N ASN A 261 -20.00 -32.53 -5.95
CA ASN A 261 -20.59 -31.25 -6.32
C ASN A 261 -20.37 -30.18 -5.22
N TRP A 262 -19.18 -30.16 -4.61
CA TRP A 262 -18.73 -29.03 -3.81
C TRP A 262 -18.28 -27.96 -4.81
N PRO A 263 -18.83 -26.74 -4.77
CA PRO A 263 -18.27 -25.67 -5.58
C PRO A 263 -16.79 -25.57 -5.20
N GLU A 264 -15.90 -25.72 -6.20
CA GLU A 264 -14.49 -25.43 -5.97
C GLU A 264 -14.40 -24.06 -5.28
N PRO A 265 -13.55 -23.91 -4.25
CA PRO A 265 -13.37 -22.62 -3.62
C PRO A 265 -13.12 -21.59 -4.71
N VAL A 266 -13.89 -20.49 -4.71
CA VAL A 266 -13.96 -19.49 -5.80
C VAL A 266 -12.57 -18.94 -6.21
N TYR A 267 -11.55 -19.15 -5.37
CA TYR A 267 -10.17 -18.83 -5.65
C TYR A 267 -9.51 -19.70 -6.74
N GLU A 268 -9.96 -20.93 -6.98
CA GLU A 268 -9.32 -21.88 -7.93
C GLU A 268 -9.95 -21.85 -9.34
N GLN A 269 -11.25 -21.58 -9.47
CA GLN A 269 -11.93 -21.58 -10.77
C GLN A 269 -11.45 -20.49 -11.75
N ASN A 270 -10.89 -19.39 -11.24
CA ASN A 270 -10.40 -18.30 -12.09
C ASN A 270 -8.98 -18.54 -12.65
N GLU A 271 -8.22 -19.49 -12.11
CA GLU A 271 -6.83 -19.70 -12.55
C GLU A 271 -6.74 -20.51 -13.85
N GLN A 272 -7.71 -21.37 -14.14
CA GLN A 272 -7.69 -22.21 -15.35
C GLN A 272 -8.13 -21.50 -16.63
N SER A 273 -8.86 -20.37 -16.53
CA SER A 273 -9.35 -19.65 -17.72
C SER A 273 -8.37 -18.60 -18.28
N GLU A 274 -7.42 -18.13 -17.46
CA GLU A 274 -6.48 -17.05 -17.85
C GLU A 274 -5.09 -17.56 -18.29
N ALA A 275 -4.79 -18.84 -18.13
CA ALA A 275 -3.48 -19.42 -18.45
C ALA A 275 -3.18 -19.54 -19.96
N MET A 276 -4.09 -19.14 -20.84
CA MET A 276 -3.97 -19.36 -22.29
C MET A 276 -3.91 -18.06 -23.09
N GLN A 277 -3.19 -17.02 -22.62
CA GLN A 277 -2.92 -15.83 -23.44
C GLN A 277 -1.77 -14.91 -22.97
N ALA A 278 -0.69 -15.44 -22.41
CA ALA A 278 0.52 -14.64 -22.17
C ALA A 278 1.60 -14.99 -23.23
N TYR A 279 1.67 -14.16 -24.26
CA TYR A 279 2.78 -14.12 -25.22
C TYR A 279 4.05 -13.67 -24.50
N VAL A 280 5.13 -14.43 -24.71
CA VAL A 280 6.49 -14.11 -24.27
C VAL A 280 7.13 -13.23 -25.35
N GLU A 281 7.34 -11.95 -25.06
CA GLU A 281 8.35 -11.12 -25.74
C GLU A 281 9.44 -10.80 -24.71
N ASP A 282 10.63 -11.34 -24.95
CA ASP A 282 11.84 -11.08 -24.17
C ASP A 282 12.31 -9.65 -24.42
N GLU A 283 12.23 -8.80 -23.39
CA GLU A 283 12.90 -7.50 -23.36
C GLU A 283 14.33 -7.67 -22.83
N ASN A 284 15.30 -7.56 -23.75
CA ASN A 284 16.73 -7.52 -23.46
C ASN A 284 17.14 -6.05 -23.21
N TRP A 285 17.44 -5.69 -21.97
CA TRP A 285 17.94 -4.36 -21.59
C TRP A 285 19.40 -4.47 -21.17
N ASP A 286 20.31 -4.33 -22.13
CA ASP A 286 21.74 -4.01 -21.91
C ASP A 286 22.34 -3.49 -23.24
N GLU A 287 22.40 -2.17 -23.41
CA GLU A 287 23.43 -1.44 -24.19
C GLU A 287 23.66 -0.03 -23.62
#